data_AF-A0A9Q0NUJ0-F1
#
_entry.id   AF-A0A9Q0NUJ0-F1
#
_cell.length_a   1.000
_cell.length_b   1.000
_cell.length_c   1.000
_cell.angle_alpha   90.00
_cell.angle_beta   90.00
_cell.angle_gamma   90.00
#
_symmetry.space_group_name_H-M   'P 1'
#
loop_
_entity.id
_entity.type
_entity.pdbx_description
1 polymer ?
#
loop_
_entity_poly.entity_id
_entity_poly.type
_entity_poly.pdbx_seq_one_letter_code
_entity_poly.pdbx_strand_id
1 'polypeptide(L)'
;MPSRPIPPLLPPQPPPSNPHRHHSTFLIAPLAAATAVAFSVLVLFAICFRKITRKRTVPADFSKPPHRFSYTTLRRATNNFSPSLRLGQGGFGSVYHGTLPNAFNVAVKVMDSGSLQGEREFQNELLFASKLDSSYIVAAFGFSYDRKHRSFAVSV
;
A
#
# COMPACT_ATOMS: atom_id res chain seq x y z
N MET A 1 -80.67 41.28 -55.86
CA MET A 1 -79.57 41.82 -55.04
C MET A 1 -78.72 40.64 -54.58
N PRO A 2 -77.42 40.53 -54.95
CA PRO A 2 -76.55 39.52 -54.37
C PRO A 2 -76.00 39.98 -53.03
N SER A 3 -76.03 39.08 -52.05
CA SER A 3 -75.60 39.25 -50.66
C SER A 3 -74.09 39.51 -50.56
N ARG A 4 -73.69 40.44 -49.69
CA ARG A 4 -72.28 40.77 -49.44
C ARG A 4 -71.59 39.61 -48.68
N PRO A 5 -70.40 39.14 -49.07
CA PRO A 5 -69.68 38.12 -48.31
C PRO A 5 -69.13 38.68 -46.99
N ILE A 6 -69.21 37.87 -45.93
CA ILE A 6 -68.62 38.16 -44.61
C ILE A 6 -67.10 37.87 -44.68
N PRO A 7 -66.23 38.75 -44.18
CA PRO A 7 -64.79 38.47 -44.14
C PRO A 7 -64.46 37.38 -43.10
N PRO A 8 -63.46 36.53 -43.35
CA PRO A 8 -63.07 35.47 -42.43
C PRO A 8 -62.48 36.02 -41.13
N LEU A 9 -62.84 35.41 -40.01
CA LEU A 9 -62.28 35.69 -38.68
C LEU A 9 -60.80 35.29 -38.63
N LEU A 10 -59.94 36.20 -38.18
CA LEU A 10 -58.51 35.92 -37.95
C LEU A 10 -58.32 35.01 -36.72
N PRO A 11 -57.34 34.08 -36.75
CA PRO A 11 -57.04 33.20 -35.62
C PRO A 11 -56.42 33.95 -34.44
N PRO A 12 -56.55 33.42 -33.21
CA PRO A 12 -56.05 34.06 -31.99
C PRO A 12 -54.51 34.12 -31.97
N GLN A 13 -53.96 35.26 -31.54
CA GLN A 13 -52.51 35.44 -31.38
C GLN A 13 -51.97 34.69 -30.15
N PRO A 14 -50.76 34.10 -30.22
CA PRO A 14 -50.11 33.46 -29.07
C PRO A 14 -49.63 34.49 -28.04
N PRO A 15 -49.52 34.11 -26.75
CA PRO A 15 -49.06 35.00 -25.69
C PRO A 15 -47.59 35.40 -25.85
N PRO A 16 -47.17 36.58 -25.34
CA PRO A 16 -45.81 37.06 -25.50
C PRO A 16 -44.81 36.15 -24.80
N SER A 17 -43.80 35.68 -25.55
CA SER A 17 -42.68 34.91 -25.04
C SER A 17 -41.75 35.81 -24.23
N ASN A 18 -41.59 35.54 -22.94
CA ASN A 18 -40.75 36.31 -22.02
C ASN A 18 -39.32 35.74 -22.05
N PRO A 19 -38.31 36.38 -22.69
CA PRO A 19 -37.03 35.74 -22.91
C PRO A 19 -36.01 36.25 -21.88
N HIS A 20 -36.04 35.77 -20.64
CA HIS A 20 -34.96 36.11 -19.70
C HIS A 20 -34.78 35.10 -18.56
N ARG A 21 -34.14 33.95 -18.83
CA ARG A 21 -33.46 33.17 -17.78
C ARG A 21 -32.48 32.11 -18.29
N HIS A 22 -31.52 32.47 -19.14
CA HIS A 22 -30.51 31.49 -19.59
C HIS A 22 -29.05 31.89 -19.34
N HIS A 23 -28.75 33.10 -18.87
CA HIS A 23 -27.35 33.56 -18.90
C HIS A 23 -26.48 33.18 -17.69
N SER A 24 -27.05 32.81 -16.52
CA SER A 24 -26.24 32.52 -15.31
C SER A 24 -25.73 31.08 -15.20
N THR A 25 -26.29 30.14 -15.97
CA THR A 25 -25.90 28.72 -15.94
C THR A 25 -24.64 28.42 -16.77
N PHE A 26 -24.33 29.28 -17.76
CA PHE A 26 -23.18 29.09 -18.66
C PHE A 26 -21.82 29.42 -18.03
N LEU A 27 -21.78 30.15 -16.91
CA LEU A 27 -20.53 30.49 -16.21
C LEU A 27 -20.16 29.51 -15.09
N ILE A 28 -21.10 28.66 -14.65
CA ILE A 28 -20.86 27.67 -13.57
C ILE A 28 -20.24 26.39 -14.12
N ALA A 29 -20.62 25.99 -15.33
CA ALA A 29 -20.09 24.79 -15.99
C ALA A 29 -18.54 24.79 -16.18
N PRO A 30 -17.88 25.89 -16.62
CA PRO A 30 -16.42 25.89 -16.77
C PRO A 30 -15.69 25.83 -15.43
N LEU A 31 -16.23 26.44 -14.38
CA LEU A 31 -15.61 26.43 -13.04
C LEU A 31 -15.69 25.03 -12.40
N ALA A 32 -16.81 24.34 -12.57
CA ALA A 32 -16.98 22.96 -12.10
C ALA A 32 -16.08 21.96 -12.85
N ALA A 33 -15.82 22.18 -14.14
CA ALA A 33 -14.91 21.34 -14.91
C ALA A 33 -13.44 21.50 -14.46
N ALA A 34 -13.00 22.73 -14.18
CA ALA A 34 -11.63 23.00 -13.74
C ALA A 34 -11.30 22.36 -12.38
N THR A 35 -12.24 22.39 -11.42
CA THR A 35 -12.06 21.77 -10.11
C THR A 35 -12.01 20.25 -10.19
N ALA A 36 -12.85 19.65 -11.04
CA ALA A 36 -12.85 18.20 -11.26
C ALA A 36 -11.52 17.71 -11.87
N VAL A 37 -10.97 18.45 -12.84
CA VAL A 37 -9.66 18.12 -13.45
C VAL A 37 -8.53 18.27 -12.42
N ALA A 38 -8.50 19.37 -11.66
CA ALA A 38 -7.47 19.58 -10.64
C ALA A 38 -7.51 18.50 -9.55
N PHE A 39 -8.71 18.13 -9.08
CA PHE A 39 -8.89 17.05 -8.12
C PHE A 39 -8.45 15.70 -8.68
N SER A 40 -8.83 15.39 -9.93
CA SER A 40 -8.41 14.17 -10.61
C SER A 40 -6.89 14.07 -10.72
N VAL A 41 -6.22 15.16 -11.12
CA VAL A 41 -4.74 15.23 -11.18
C VAL A 41 -4.13 15.06 -9.80
N LEU A 42 -4.67 15.68 -8.75
CA LEU A 42 -4.17 15.55 -7.38
C LEU A 42 -4.32 14.12 -6.86
N VAL A 43 -5.44 13.46 -7.14
CA VAL A 43 -5.66 12.05 -6.80
C VAL A 43 -4.71 11.15 -7.57
N LEU A 44 -4.54 11.37 -8.88
CA LEU A 44 -3.61 10.60 -9.71
C LEU A 44 -2.17 10.79 -9.23
N PHE A 45 -1.78 12.01 -8.90
CA PHE A 45 -0.49 12.34 -8.30
C PHE A 45 -0.35 11.62 -6.96
N ALA A 46 -1.30 11.71 -6.03
CA ALA A 46 -1.23 11.01 -4.75
C ALA A 46 -1.13 9.49 -4.92
N ILE A 47 -1.87 8.89 -5.87
CA ILE A 47 -1.79 7.46 -6.21
C ILE A 47 -0.42 7.13 -6.81
N CYS A 48 0.08 7.93 -7.76
CA CYS A 48 1.39 7.75 -8.38
C CYS A 48 2.52 7.90 -7.36
N PHE A 49 2.45 8.90 -6.48
CA PHE A 49 3.41 9.11 -5.39
C PHE A 49 3.35 7.98 -4.38
N ARG A 50 2.16 7.49 -4.02
CA ARG A 50 1.99 6.29 -3.19
C ARG A 50 2.53 5.03 -3.88
N LYS A 51 2.40 4.90 -5.20
CA LYS A 51 2.96 3.79 -5.99
C LYS A 51 4.48 3.90 -6.10
N ILE A 52 5.02 5.09 -6.34
CA ILE A 52 6.45 5.38 -6.45
C ILE A 52 7.16 5.16 -5.12
N THR A 53 6.56 5.61 -4.02
CA THR A 53 7.06 5.34 -2.67
C THR A 53 6.90 3.87 -2.28
N ARG A 54 5.88 3.15 -2.79
CA ARG A 54 5.78 1.68 -2.66
C ARG A 54 6.84 0.92 -3.47
N LYS A 55 7.26 1.44 -4.62
CA LYS A 55 8.20 0.77 -5.54
C LYS A 55 9.67 0.98 -5.20
N ARG A 56 10.00 1.84 -4.22
CA ARG A 56 11.34 1.91 -3.62
C ARG A 56 11.54 0.75 -2.63
N THR A 57 11.41 -0.48 -3.10
CA THR A 57 12.14 -1.60 -2.49
C THR A 57 13.57 -1.47 -2.98
N VAL A 58 14.43 -1.04 -2.07
CA VAL A 58 15.82 -0.63 -2.32
C VAL A 58 16.58 -1.74 -3.08
N PRO A 59 17.31 -1.42 -4.17
CA PRO A 59 18.16 -2.39 -4.83
C PRO A 59 19.30 -2.72 -3.87
N ALA A 60 19.43 -3.99 -3.52
CA ALA A 60 20.36 -4.44 -2.51
C ALA A 60 21.68 -4.87 -3.16
N ASP A 61 22.68 -4.00 -3.07
CA ASP A 61 24.08 -4.38 -3.21
C ASP A 61 24.52 -4.96 -1.86
N PHE A 62 24.44 -6.28 -1.72
CA PHE A 62 24.97 -7.01 -0.58
C PHE A 62 26.36 -7.51 -0.93
N SER A 63 27.42 -6.93 -0.34
CA SER A 63 28.79 -7.46 -0.52
C SER A 63 28.94 -8.89 0.05
N LYS A 64 28.07 -9.29 1.00
CA LYS A 64 27.76 -10.67 1.38
C LYS A 64 26.28 -10.76 1.82
N PRO A 65 25.35 -11.27 0.99
CA PRO A 65 23.95 -11.36 1.39
C PRO A 65 23.79 -12.34 2.57
N PRO A 66 22.93 -12.03 3.57
CA PRO A 66 22.66 -12.94 4.68
C PRO A 66 22.15 -14.30 4.17
N HIS A 67 22.51 -15.38 4.85
CA HIS A 67 22.22 -16.74 4.36
C HIS A 67 20.70 -16.99 4.29
N ARG A 68 20.22 -17.51 3.16
CA ARG A 68 18.79 -17.83 2.99
C ARG A 68 18.48 -19.22 3.55
N PHE A 69 17.77 -19.27 4.67
CA PHE A 69 17.25 -20.50 5.25
C PHE A 69 15.89 -20.87 4.65
N SER A 70 15.58 -22.16 4.59
CA SER A 70 14.20 -22.61 4.37
C SER A 70 13.38 -22.40 5.64
N TYR A 71 12.09 -22.13 5.47
CA TYR A 71 11.15 -22.05 6.59
C TYR A 71 11.15 -23.34 7.42
N THR A 72 11.26 -24.49 6.75
CA THR A 72 11.31 -25.80 7.43
C THR A 72 12.52 -25.96 8.33
N THR A 73 13.68 -25.40 7.95
CA THR A 73 14.88 -25.41 8.79
C THR A 73 14.68 -24.60 10.05
N LEU A 74 14.20 -23.36 9.94
CA LEU A 74 13.95 -22.50 11.11
C LEU A 74 12.83 -23.06 11.98
N ARG A 75 11.77 -23.61 11.38
CA ARG A 75 10.68 -24.28 12.09
C ARG A 75 11.18 -25.48 12.88
N ARG A 76 12.09 -26.29 12.33
CA ARG A 76 12.69 -27.42 13.07
C ARG A 76 13.58 -26.93 14.20
N ALA A 77 14.42 -25.93 13.92
CA ALA A 77 15.34 -25.35 14.90
C ALA A 77 14.61 -24.81 16.14
N THR A 78 13.40 -24.27 15.96
CA THR A 78 12.57 -23.69 17.04
C THR A 78 11.52 -24.66 17.58
N ASN A 79 11.62 -25.96 17.29
CA ASN A 79 10.63 -26.98 17.65
C ASN A 79 9.19 -26.54 17.30
N ASN A 80 8.96 -26.21 16.03
CA ASN A 80 7.71 -25.67 15.50
C ASN A 80 7.28 -24.35 16.17
N PHE A 81 8.22 -23.44 16.43
CA PHE A 81 7.96 -22.17 17.13
C PHE A 81 7.26 -22.40 18.48
N SER A 82 7.75 -23.39 19.24
CA SER A 82 7.17 -23.77 20.52
C SER A 82 7.15 -22.56 21.48
N PRO A 83 6.03 -22.32 22.18
CA PRO A 83 5.96 -21.28 23.22
C PRO A 83 7.02 -21.44 24.31
N SER A 84 7.47 -22.67 24.58
CA SER A 84 8.53 -22.97 25.55
C SER A 84 9.91 -22.43 25.14
N LEU A 85 10.11 -22.15 23.85
CA LEU A 85 11.34 -21.59 23.31
C LEU A 85 11.19 -20.09 23.01
N ARG A 86 10.07 -19.45 23.36
CA ARG A 86 9.87 -18.03 23.09
C ARG A 86 10.74 -17.18 24.03
N LEU A 87 11.64 -16.41 23.45
CA LEU A 87 12.50 -15.44 24.15
C LEU A 87 11.77 -14.13 24.43
N GLY A 88 10.83 -13.75 23.56
CA GLY A 88 10.05 -12.53 23.72
C GLY A 88 9.00 -12.35 22.63
N GLN A 89 8.10 -11.39 22.84
CA GLN A 89 7.09 -10.98 21.87
C GLN A 89 6.87 -9.47 21.97
N GLY A 90 6.74 -8.81 20.82
CA GLY A 90 6.42 -7.39 20.73
C GLY A 90 5.58 -7.08 19.50
N GLY A 91 5.40 -5.81 19.17
CA GLY A 91 4.58 -5.38 18.02
C GLY A 91 5.09 -5.84 16.65
N PHE A 92 6.34 -6.29 16.57
CA PHE A 92 6.97 -6.76 15.34
C PHE A 92 6.99 -8.30 15.21
N GLY A 93 6.35 -9.00 16.15
CA GLY A 93 6.26 -10.46 16.17
C GLY A 93 6.97 -11.09 17.37
N SER A 94 7.26 -12.39 17.25
CA SER A 94 7.79 -13.23 18.33
C SER A 94 9.22 -13.69 18.04
N VAL A 95 10.06 -13.72 19.07
CA VAL A 95 11.44 -14.20 18.99
C VAL A 95 11.54 -15.53 19.72
N TYR A 96 12.15 -16.53 19.07
CA TYR A 96 12.31 -17.87 19.60
C TYR A 96 13.78 -18.26 19.65
N HIS A 97 14.17 -18.99 20.68
CA HIS A 97 15.41 -19.74 20.71
C HIS A 97 15.31 -20.88 19.71
N GLY A 98 16.35 -21.06 18.91
CA GLY A 98 16.47 -22.18 17.99
C GLY A 98 17.88 -22.74 17.97
N THR A 99 17.99 -24.01 17.60
CA THR A 99 19.28 -24.69 17.42
C THR A 99 19.33 -25.23 16.00
N LEU A 100 20.22 -24.67 15.18
CA LEU A 100 20.49 -25.11 13.81
C LEU A 100 21.30 -26.43 13.81
N PRO A 101 21.42 -27.12 12.66
CA PRO A 101 22.36 -28.24 12.52
C PRO A 101 23.76 -27.83 12.99
N ASN A 102 24.49 -28.76 13.62
CA ASN A 102 25.79 -28.53 14.28
C ASN A 102 25.71 -27.77 15.62
N ALA A 103 24.56 -27.82 16.30
CA ALA A 103 24.37 -27.23 17.63
C ALA A 103 24.59 -25.70 17.69
N PHE A 104 24.42 -25.01 16.56
CA PHE A 104 24.57 -23.57 16.49
C PHE A 104 23.29 -22.88 16.99
N ASN A 105 23.40 -22.13 18.08
CA ASN A 105 22.26 -21.45 18.70
C ASN A 105 21.95 -20.13 17.99
N VAL A 106 20.66 -19.89 17.79
CA VAL A 106 20.15 -18.72 17.08
C VAL A 106 18.92 -18.17 17.78
N ALA A 107 18.69 -16.87 17.64
CA ALA A 107 17.41 -16.26 17.92
C ALA A 107 16.67 -16.05 16.59
N VAL A 108 15.51 -16.70 16.46
CA VAL A 108 14.66 -16.63 15.28
C VAL A 108 13.51 -15.67 15.55
N LYS A 109 13.54 -14.51 14.91
CA LYS A 109 12.42 -13.56 14.93
C LYS A 109 11.43 -13.93 13.82
N VAL A 110 10.20 -14.23 14.21
CA VAL A 110 9.07 -14.51 13.33
C VAL A 110 8.18 -13.27 13.30
N MET A 111 7.98 -12.71 12.11
CA MET A 111 7.16 -11.52 11.92
C MET A 111 5.69 -11.92 11.75
N ASP A 112 4.79 -11.18 12.38
CA ASP A 112 3.36 -11.42 12.24
C ASP A 112 2.91 -11.11 10.80
N SER A 113 2.19 -12.06 10.19
CA SER A 113 1.79 -12.01 8.77
C SER A 113 0.62 -11.07 8.46
N GLY A 114 0.22 -10.21 9.39
CA GLY A 114 -1.08 -9.52 9.39
C GLY A 114 -1.23 -8.32 8.46
N SER A 115 -0.18 -7.79 7.82
CA SER A 115 -0.32 -6.55 7.04
C SER A 115 0.69 -6.37 5.88
N LEU A 116 0.32 -5.53 4.91
CA LEU A 116 1.23 -4.96 3.90
C LEU A 116 2.35 -4.14 4.54
N GLN A 117 2.14 -3.64 5.75
CA GLN A 117 3.13 -2.93 6.55
C GLN A 117 4.20 -3.87 7.10
N GLY A 118 3.85 -5.11 7.47
CA GLY A 118 4.79 -6.11 7.98
C GLY A 118 5.85 -6.56 6.97
N GLU A 119 5.58 -6.48 5.66
CA GLU A 119 6.61 -6.72 4.63
C GLU A 119 7.66 -5.62 4.66
N ARG A 120 7.22 -4.36 4.70
CA ARG A 120 8.11 -3.20 4.75
C ARG A 120 8.94 -3.20 6.02
N GLU A 121 8.33 -3.54 7.16
CA GLU A 121 9.02 -3.66 8.44
C GLU A 121 10.06 -4.79 8.42
N PHE A 122 9.71 -5.96 7.88
CA PHE A 122 10.66 -7.06 7.70
C PHE A 122 11.86 -6.66 6.82
N GLN A 123 11.60 -6.04 5.67
CA GLN A 123 12.68 -5.61 4.76
C GLN A 123 13.57 -4.54 5.40
N ASN A 124 12.97 -3.60 6.15
CA ASN A 124 13.73 -2.57 6.86
C ASN A 124 14.63 -3.19 7.93
N GLU A 125 14.08 -4.04 8.81
CA GLU A 125 14.86 -4.67 9.87
C GLU A 125 15.98 -5.55 9.30
N LEU A 126 15.68 -6.38 8.30
CA LEU A 126 16.67 -7.23 7.64
C LEU A 126 17.77 -6.39 6.98
N LEU A 127 17.41 -5.27 6.35
CA LEU A 127 18.37 -4.38 5.71
C LEU A 127 19.29 -3.69 6.72
N PHE A 128 18.76 -3.20 7.84
CA PHE A 128 19.60 -2.58 8.88
C PHE A 128 20.49 -3.62 9.56
N ALA A 129 19.92 -4.75 9.96
CA ALA A 129 20.67 -5.81 10.62
C ALA A 129 21.73 -6.47 9.71
N SER A 130 21.57 -6.43 8.38
CA SER A 130 22.58 -6.96 7.44
C SER A 130 23.66 -5.95 7.05
N LYS A 131 23.43 -4.64 7.21
CA LYS A 131 24.37 -3.59 6.82
C LYS A 131 25.27 -3.12 7.96
N LEU A 132 24.85 -3.32 9.20
CA LEU A 132 25.57 -2.82 10.37
C LEU A 132 26.58 -3.89 10.82
N ASP A 133 27.85 -3.66 10.49
CA ASP A 133 28.99 -4.46 10.95
C ASP A 133 29.69 -3.69 12.09
N SER A 134 29.30 -3.97 13.32
CA SER A 134 29.82 -3.32 14.53
C SER A 134 29.72 -4.26 15.72
N SER A 135 30.71 -4.24 16.61
CA SER A 135 30.71 -5.06 17.83
C SER A 135 29.58 -4.74 18.81
N TYR A 136 28.85 -3.63 18.60
CA TYR A 136 27.73 -3.21 19.45
C TYR A 136 26.35 -3.53 18.86
N ILE A 137 26.29 -4.12 17.66
CA ILE A 137 25.04 -4.35 16.93
C ILE A 137 24.98 -5.81 16.50
N VAL A 138 23.88 -6.48 16.83
CA VAL A 138 23.66 -7.87 16.41
C VAL A 138 23.31 -7.89 14.92
N ALA A 139 24.20 -8.45 14.11
CA ALA A 139 23.98 -8.60 12.68
C ALA A 139 23.03 -9.78 12.36
N ALA A 140 22.24 -9.63 11.30
CA ALA A 140 21.42 -10.71 10.77
C ALA A 140 22.30 -11.79 10.14
N PHE A 141 22.27 -12.98 10.70
CA PHE A 141 23.01 -14.15 10.20
C PHE A 141 22.33 -14.75 8.96
N GLY A 142 21.00 -14.77 8.94
CA GLY A 142 20.24 -15.26 7.80
C GLY A 142 18.75 -14.96 7.86
N PHE A 143 18.03 -15.29 6.79
CA PHE A 143 16.60 -15.02 6.67
C PHE A 143 15.83 -16.13 5.95
N SER A 144 14.54 -16.23 6.23
CA SER A 144 13.59 -17.08 5.51
C SER A 144 12.39 -16.25 5.07
N TYR A 145 12.09 -16.34 3.79
CA TYR A 145 10.97 -15.63 3.17
C TYR A 145 10.08 -16.59 2.38
N ASP A 146 8.81 -16.67 2.79
CA ASP A 146 7.69 -17.31 2.12
C ASP A 146 6.48 -16.35 2.12
N ARG A 147 5.57 -16.46 1.14
CA ARG A 147 4.39 -15.59 1.02
C ARG A 147 3.50 -15.62 2.26
N LYS A 148 3.56 -16.70 3.05
CA LYS A 148 2.79 -16.89 4.29
C LYS A 148 3.63 -16.72 5.56
N HIS A 149 4.96 -16.88 5.48
CA HIS A 149 5.83 -16.94 6.65
C HIS A 149 7.10 -16.11 6.44
N ARG A 150 7.38 -15.20 7.36
CA ARG A 150 8.56 -14.33 7.33
C ARG A 150 9.31 -14.47 8.63
N SER A 151 10.61 -14.76 8.55
CA SER A 151 11.46 -14.85 9.73
C SER A 151 12.90 -14.54 9.38
N PHE A 152 13.66 -14.04 10.34
CA PHE A 152 15.11 -13.96 10.22
C PHE A 152 15.79 -14.43 11.50
N ALA A 153 17.00 -14.92 11.34
CA ALA A 153 17.81 -15.49 12.41
C ALA A 153 19.03 -14.62 12.65
N VAL A 154 19.29 -14.34 13.92
CA VAL A 154 20.53 -13.74 14.40
C VAL A 154 21.29 -14.77 15.22
N SER A 155 22.62 -14.70 15.21
CA SER A 155 23.44 -15.44 16.17
C SER A 155 23.16 -14.90 17.56
N VAL A 156 23.08 -15.79 18.55
CA VAL A 156 23.10 -15.44 19.98
C VAL A 156 24.53 -15.46 20.47
#